data_AF-A0A517QJZ1-F1
#
_entry.id   AF-A0A517QJZ1-F1
#
_cell.length_a   1.000
_cell.length_b   1.000
_cell.length_c   1.000
_cell.angle_alpha   90.00
_cell.angle_beta   90.00
_cell.angle_gamma   90.00
#
_symmetry.space_group_name_H-M   'P 1'
#
loop_
_entity.id
_entity.type
_entity.pdbx_description
1 polymer ?
#
loop_
_entity_poly.entity_id
_entity_poly.type
_entity_poly.pdbx_seq_one_letter_code
_entity_poly.pdbx_strand_id
1 'polypeptide(L)'
;MNWMMSMRGLSLGLLATAAIGLAGCSNSETASEPDESSAAANTDVDHSHGGYWCVEHGVPEGECARCDKSLVAEFKEAGDWCEEHDRPESQCFICGPKRAEKFIAQYEAKTGHKPPEPTE
;
A
#
# COMPACT_ATOMS: atom_id res chain seq x y z
N MET A 1 -36.93 27.00 -6.21
CA MET A 1 -35.61 27.64 -6.05
C MET A 1 -34.58 26.68 -6.65
N ASN A 2 -34.26 26.65 -7.94
CA ASN A 2 -33.73 27.73 -8.80
C ASN A 2 -32.52 28.41 -8.15
N TRP A 3 -31.37 27.75 -8.16
CA TRP A 3 -30.07 28.39 -7.97
C TRP A 3 -29.13 27.85 -9.06
N MET A 4 -29.29 28.32 -10.30
CA MET A 4 -28.79 29.57 -10.86
C MET A 4 -27.28 29.48 -11.13
N MET A 5 -26.99 29.08 -12.37
CA MET A 5 -25.77 29.33 -13.11
C MET A 5 -25.26 30.75 -12.83
N SER A 6 -24.00 30.87 -12.41
CA SER A 6 -23.28 32.14 -12.43
C SER A 6 -21.77 31.90 -12.54
N MET A 7 -21.33 31.51 -13.74
CA MET A 7 -19.93 31.63 -14.16
C MET A 7 -19.90 32.61 -15.33
N ARG A 8 -19.78 33.90 -15.00
CA ARG A 8 -19.48 35.00 -15.92
C ARG A 8 -18.02 35.40 -15.72
N GLY A 9 -17.31 35.64 -16.81
CA GLY A 9 -16.03 36.37 -16.83
C GLY A 9 -14.89 35.53 -17.40
N LEU A 10 -14.73 35.50 -18.73
CA LEU A 10 -13.74 36.34 -19.45
C LEU A 10 -12.38 36.40 -18.76
N SER A 11 -11.41 35.65 -19.30
CA SER A 11 -10.05 36.12 -19.49
C SER A 11 -9.42 35.35 -20.65
N LEU A 12 -9.51 35.95 -21.84
CA LEU A 12 -8.60 35.66 -22.94
C LEU A 12 -7.20 36.10 -22.49
N GLY A 13 -6.27 35.16 -22.40
CA GLY A 13 -4.84 35.41 -22.22
C GLY A 13 -4.08 34.63 -23.28
N LEU A 14 -4.02 35.19 -24.49
CA LEU A 14 -3.26 34.71 -25.63
C LEU A 14 -1.76 34.88 -25.33
N LEU A 15 -1.00 33.78 -25.28
CA LEU A 15 0.46 33.83 -25.44
C LEU A 15 0.92 32.61 -26.23
N ALA A 16 1.11 32.85 -27.53
CA ALA A 16 1.68 31.91 -28.48
C ALA A 16 3.10 32.37 -28.81
N THR A 17 4.08 31.48 -28.64
CA THR A 17 5.32 31.33 -29.45
C THR A 17 6.03 30.08 -28.93
N ALA A 18 5.97 28.91 -29.60
CA ALA A 18 6.64 28.51 -30.85
C ALA A 18 8.16 28.28 -30.72
N ALA A 19 8.56 27.01 -30.68
CA ALA A 19 9.75 26.48 -31.38
C ALA A 19 9.73 24.94 -31.38
N ILE A 20 9.44 24.36 -32.54
CA ILE A 20 9.55 22.92 -32.84
C ILE A 20 10.91 22.65 -33.47
N GLY A 21 11.62 21.67 -32.88
CA GLY A 21 12.62 20.73 -33.41
C GLY A 21 13.49 21.03 -34.64
N LEU A 22 14.78 20.71 -34.50
CA LEU A 22 15.60 20.10 -35.56
C LEU A 22 16.35 18.88 -34.99
N ALA A 23 16.27 17.78 -35.72
CA ALA A 23 16.99 16.52 -35.50
C ALA A 23 18.39 16.54 -36.16
N GLY A 24 19.35 15.80 -35.59
CA GLY A 24 20.61 15.42 -36.28
C GLY A 24 21.77 14.99 -35.36
N CYS A 25 22.33 13.79 -35.59
CA CYS A 25 23.14 12.95 -34.70
C CYS A 25 24.67 13.16 -34.72
N SER A 26 25.36 12.85 -33.61
CA SER A 26 26.39 11.76 -33.49
C SER A 26 27.36 12.00 -32.31
N ASN A 27 27.18 11.27 -31.21
CA ASN A 27 28.21 10.42 -30.58
C ASN A 27 27.68 9.75 -29.30
N SER A 28 27.54 8.42 -29.41
CA SER A 28 27.85 7.35 -28.46
C SER A 28 27.89 7.67 -26.96
N GLU A 29 26.92 7.13 -26.19
CA GLU A 29 27.16 6.04 -25.22
C GLU A 29 25.92 5.75 -24.36
N THR A 30 25.61 4.45 -24.25
CA THR A 30 24.91 3.81 -23.12
C THR A 30 23.44 4.15 -22.89
N ALA A 31 22.56 3.22 -23.23
CA ALA A 31 21.84 2.40 -22.24
C ALA A 31 20.76 1.58 -22.95
N SER A 32 20.79 0.28 -22.72
CA SER A 32 19.86 -0.72 -23.17
C SER A 32 18.40 -0.33 -22.91
N GLU A 33 17.55 -0.51 -23.91
CA GLU A 33 16.14 -0.86 -23.66
C GLU A 33 16.12 -2.30 -23.10
N PRO A 34 15.26 -2.55 -22.12
CA PRO A 34 13.90 -3.03 -22.37
C PRO A 34 12.89 -2.23 -21.50
N ASP A 35 11.58 -2.28 -21.61
CA ASP A 35 10.58 -2.90 -22.47
C ASP A 35 9.26 -2.34 -21.91
N GLU A 36 8.38 -1.86 -22.78
CA GLU A 36 6.98 -1.69 -22.44
C GLU A 36 6.38 -3.09 -22.25
N SER A 37 6.42 -3.60 -21.02
CA SER A 37 5.59 -4.71 -20.56
C SER A 37 4.97 -4.37 -19.21
N SER A 38 3.65 -4.22 -19.24
CA SER A 38 2.70 -4.44 -18.15
C SER A 38 2.91 -3.65 -16.85
N ALA A 39 1.99 -2.71 -16.66
CA ALA A 39 1.44 -2.39 -15.34
C ALA A 39 0.87 -3.66 -14.67
N ALA A 40 1.73 -4.45 -14.06
CA ALA A 40 1.42 -5.23 -12.88
C ALA A 40 2.20 -4.57 -11.75
N ALA A 41 1.49 -4.04 -10.76
CA ALA A 41 2.09 -3.52 -9.55
C ALA A 41 2.92 -4.63 -8.92
N ASN A 42 4.24 -4.59 -9.12
CA ASN A 42 5.15 -5.22 -8.18
C ASN A 42 4.95 -4.43 -6.89
N THR A 43 4.06 -4.91 -6.03
CA THR A 43 4.27 -4.71 -4.60
C THR A 43 5.57 -5.42 -4.31
N ASP A 44 6.69 -4.71 -4.43
CA ASP A 44 7.92 -5.10 -3.77
C ASP A 44 7.52 -5.37 -2.33
N VAL A 45 7.43 -6.66 -2.00
CA VAL A 45 7.12 -7.12 -0.65
C VAL A 45 8.40 -6.88 0.13
N ASP A 46 8.61 -5.62 0.50
CA ASP A 46 9.67 -5.20 1.37
C ASP A 46 9.43 -5.89 2.71
N HIS A 47 10.30 -6.84 3.04
CA HIS A 47 10.31 -7.52 4.34
C HIS A 47 10.92 -6.63 5.42
N SER A 48 11.19 -5.35 5.10
CA SER A 48 11.57 -4.35 6.08
C SER A 48 10.33 -3.82 6.80
N HIS A 49 10.44 -3.57 8.09
CA HIS A 49 9.40 -2.94 8.92
C HIS A 49 9.12 -1.46 8.55
N GLY A 50 9.50 -1.02 7.35
CA GLY A 50 9.21 0.32 6.82
C GLY A 50 7.89 0.41 6.06
N GLY A 51 7.26 -0.73 5.76
CA GLY A 51 5.98 -0.82 5.07
C GLY A 51 4.76 -0.68 5.98
N TYR A 52 3.57 -0.77 5.38
CA TYR A 52 2.30 -0.82 6.12
C TYR A 52 1.93 -2.23 6.59
N TRP A 53 2.49 -3.27 5.97
CA TRP A 53 2.07 -4.65 6.15
C TRP A 53 3.20 -5.50 6.70
N CYS A 54 2.95 -6.22 7.79
CA CYS A 54 3.88 -7.18 8.35
C CYS A 54 3.72 -8.51 7.60
N VAL A 55 4.68 -8.81 6.73
CA VAL A 55 4.67 -10.05 5.93
C VAL A 55 4.84 -11.26 6.83
N GLU A 56 5.63 -11.15 7.90
CA GLU A 56 5.90 -12.28 8.79
C GLU A 56 4.65 -12.73 9.55
N HIS A 57 3.83 -11.77 10.02
CA HIS A 57 2.69 -12.07 10.90
C HIS A 57 1.32 -11.87 10.27
N GLY A 58 1.25 -11.42 9.02
CA GLY A 58 0.00 -11.34 8.25
C GLY A 58 -0.99 -10.30 8.76
N VAL A 59 -0.49 -9.21 9.35
CA VAL A 59 -1.28 -8.11 9.90
C VAL A 59 -0.64 -6.76 9.54
N PRO A 60 -1.37 -5.63 9.62
CA PRO A 60 -0.77 -4.31 9.46
C PRO A 60 0.36 -4.07 10.47
N GLU A 61 1.47 -3.47 10.06
CA GLU A 61 2.63 -3.22 10.93
C GLU A 61 2.25 -2.46 12.21
N GLY A 62 1.41 -1.42 12.07
CA GLY A 62 0.93 -0.64 13.22
C GLY A 62 -0.05 -1.36 14.15
N GLU A 63 -0.53 -2.55 13.77
CA GLU A 63 -1.40 -3.40 14.59
C GLU A 63 -0.66 -4.68 15.05
N CYS A 64 0.58 -4.91 14.59
CA CYS A 64 1.32 -6.14 14.84
C CYS A 64 1.91 -6.16 16.25
N ALA A 65 1.22 -6.76 17.21
CA ALA A 65 1.73 -6.90 18.58
C ALA A 65 2.93 -7.86 18.69
N ARG A 66 3.24 -8.59 17.61
CA ARG A 66 4.44 -9.40 17.49
C ARG A 66 5.68 -8.55 17.21
N CYS A 67 5.57 -7.53 16.37
CA CYS A 67 6.64 -6.56 16.08
C CYS A 67 6.66 -5.42 17.11
N ASP A 68 5.51 -4.82 17.43
CA ASP A 68 5.38 -3.77 18.42
C ASP A 68 4.86 -4.30 19.76
N LYS A 69 5.79 -4.53 20.69
CA LYS A 69 5.47 -5.01 22.04
C LYS A 69 4.75 -3.99 22.91
N SER A 70 4.69 -2.71 22.52
CA SER A 70 3.93 -1.71 23.25
C SER A 70 2.42 -1.96 23.19
N LEU A 71 1.93 -2.62 22.13
CA LEU A 71 0.52 -2.97 21.94
C LEU A 71 0.04 -4.10 22.87
N VAL A 72 0.95 -4.92 23.41
CA VAL A 72 0.62 -6.12 24.20
C VAL A 72 -0.24 -5.80 25.42
N ALA A 73 0.05 -4.69 26.11
CA ALA A 73 -0.70 -4.30 27.30
C ALA A 73 -2.16 -3.97 26.97
N GLU A 74 -2.39 -3.26 25.87
CA GLU A 74 -3.73 -2.90 25.39
C GLU A 74 -4.54 -4.14 25.01
N PHE A 75 -3.96 -5.07 24.25
CA PHE A 75 -4.64 -6.32 23.88
C PHE A 75 -4.98 -7.18 25.11
N LYS A 76 -4.09 -7.25 26.10
CA LYS A 76 -4.36 -7.95 27.36
C LYS A 76 -5.47 -7.29 28.17
N GLU A 77 -5.46 -5.97 28.29
CA GLU A 77 -6.51 -5.22 28.99
C GLU A 77 -7.87 -5.38 28.31
N ALA A 78 -7.90 -5.43 26.97
CA ALA A 78 -9.09 -5.70 26.18
C ALA A 78 -9.58 -7.15 26.27
N GLY A 79 -8.84 -8.06 26.92
CA GLY A 79 -9.14 -9.49 26.97
C GLY A 79 -8.91 -10.22 25.64
N ASP A 80 -8.23 -9.58 24.68
CA ASP A 80 -7.90 -10.13 23.37
C ASP A 80 -6.50 -10.77 23.42
N TRP A 81 -6.31 -11.78 24.26
CA TRP A 81 -5.00 -12.42 24.45
C TRP A 81 -5.08 -13.94 24.41
N CYS A 82 -4.24 -14.54 23.57
CA CYS A 82 -4.03 -15.97 23.49
C CYS A 82 -2.85 -16.36 24.39
N GLU A 83 -3.10 -17.01 25.52
CA GLU A 83 -2.03 -17.42 26.45
C GLU A 83 -1.16 -18.57 25.91
N GLU A 84 -1.72 -19.47 25.10
CA GLU A 84 -0.98 -20.61 24.55
C GLU A 84 0.09 -20.17 23.54
N HIS A 85 -0.12 -19.03 22.88
CA HIS A 85 0.68 -18.59 21.74
C HIS A 85 1.23 -17.16 21.89
N ASP A 86 1.14 -16.58 23.08
CA ASP A 86 1.67 -15.26 23.47
C ASP A 86 1.44 -14.15 22.45
N ARG A 87 0.21 -14.06 21.93
CA ARG A 87 -0.19 -13.05 20.94
C ARG A 87 -1.66 -12.66 21.11
N PRO A 88 -2.11 -11.55 20.51
CA PRO A 88 -3.51 -11.18 20.58
C PRO A 88 -4.40 -12.29 20.01
N GLU A 89 -5.52 -12.58 20.67
CA GLU A 89 -6.41 -13.67 20.24
C GLU A 89 -6.93 -13.41 18.82
N SER A 90 -7.22 -12.15 18.49
CA SER A 90 -7.58 -11.67 17.15
C SER A 90 -6.49 -11.89 16.10
N GLN A 91 -5.23 -11.97 16.50
CA GLN A 91 -4.06 -12.22 15.64
C GLN A 91 -3.56 -13.68 15.76
N CYS A 92 -4.25 -14.53 16.53
CA CYS A 92 -3.89 -15.92 16.68
C CYS A 92 -4.51 -16.81 15.61
N PHE A 93 -3.81 -16.90 14.48
CA PHE A 93 -4.20 -17.74 13.33
C PHE A 93 -3.97 -19.24 13.58
N ILE A 94 -3.17 -19.60 14.58
CA ILE A 94 -2.99 -21.01 14.98
C ILE A 94 -4.28 -21.53 15.64
N CYS A 95 -4.82 -20.80 16.61
CA CYS A 95 -6.09 -21.16 17.26
C CYS A 95 -7.30 -20.92 16.34
N GLY A 96 -7.23 -19.91 15.47
CA GLY A 96 -8.33 -19.54 14.60
C GLY A 96 -7.86 -19.06 13.23
N PRO A 97 -7.63 -19.96 12.26
CA PRO A 97 -7.14 -19.60 10.92
C PRO A 97 -8.02 -18.58 10.20
N LYS A 98 -9.34 -18.62 10.45
CA LYS A 98 -10.32 -17.68 9.87
C LYS A 98 -10.12 -16.23 10.30
N ARG A 99 -9.39 -15.97 11.38
CA ARG A 99 -9.11 -14.60 11.84
C ARG A 99 -8.24 -13.83 10.85
N ALA A 100 -7.43 -14.55 10.04
CA ALA A 100 -6.66 -13.97 8.95
C ALA A 100 -7.55 -13.31 7.88
N GLU A 101 -8.78 -13.80 7.68
CA GLU A 101 -9.70 -13.29 6.65
C GLU A 101 -9.98 -11.79 6.81
N LYS A 102 -10.07 -11.29 8.06
CA LYS A 102 -10.24 -9.86 8.33
C LYS A 102 -9.07 -9.05 7.76
N PHE A 103 -7.84 -9.49 8.03
CA PHE A 103 -6.63 -8.77 7.63
C PHE A 103 -6.38 -8.91 6.12
N ILE A 104 -6.70 -10.07 5.55
CA ILE A 104 -6.69 -10.29 4.09
C ILE A 104 -7.63 -9.31 3.39
N ALA A 105 -8.88 -9.20 3.86
CA ALA A 105 -9.85 -8.26 3.31
C ALA A 105 -9.39 -6.79 3.46
N GLN A 106 -8.77 -6.44 4.59
CA GLN A 106 -8.21 -5.10 4.81
C GLN A 106 -7.06 -4.81 3.84
N TYR A 107 -6.17 -5.77 3.60
CA TYR A 107 -5.08 -5.64 2.65
C TYR A 107 -5.58 -5.52 1.22
N GLU A 108 -6.50 -6.39 0.79
CA GLU A 108 -7.11 -6.37 -0.54
C GLU A 108 -7.84 -5.05 -0.79
N ALA A 109 -8.59 -4.55 0.20
CA ALA A 109 -9.28 -3.27 0.10
C ALA A 109 -8.33 -2.08 -0.09
N LYS A 110 -7.10 -2.16 0.47
CA LYS A 110 -6.10 -1.09 0.37
C LYS A 110 -5.25 -1.20 -0.90
N THR A 111 -4.87 -2.40 -1.30
CA THR A 111 -3.86 -2.65 -2.34
C THR A 111 -4.45 -3.13 -3.66
N GLY A 112 -5.68 -3.65 -3.65
CA GLY A 112 -6.31 -4.28 -4.81
C GLY A 112 -5.82 -5.71 -5.09
N HIS A 113 -4.93 -6.27 -4.27
CA HIS A 113 -4.34 -7.60 -4.44
C HIS A 113 -4.38 -8.39 -3.13
N LYS A 114 -4.24 -9.71 -3.21
CA LYS A 114 -4.12 -10.56 -2.01
C LYS A 114 -2.80 -10.29 -1.29
N PRO A 115 -2.78 -10.32 0.05
CA PRO A 115 -1.53 -10.22 0.78
C PRO A 115 -0.64 -11.44 0.49
N PRO A 116 0.69 -11.27 0.61
CA PRO A 116 1.59 -12.41 0.66
C PRO A 116 1.22 -13.34 1.82
N GLU A 117 1.51 -14.63 1.67
CA GLU A 117 1.31 -15.60 2.74
C GLU A 117 2.22 -15.27 3.94
N PRO A 118 1.71 -15.32 5.19
CA PRO A 118 2.53 -15.12 6.37
C PRO A 118 3.64 -16.16 6.46
N THR A 119 4.83 -15.73 6.86
CA THR A 119 5.99 -16.63 6.97
C THR A 119 6.11 -17.31 8.33
N GLU A 120 5.29 -16.93 9.33
CA GLU A 120 5.31 -17.47 10.70
C GLU A 120 3.93 -17.73 11.33
#